data_AF-A0AAU6K3C3-F1
#
_entry.id   AF-A0AAU6K3C3-F1
#
_cell.length_a   1.000
_cell.length_b   1.000
_cell.length_c   1.000
_cell.angle_alpha   90.00
_cell.angle_beta   90.00
_cell.angle_gamma   90.00
#
_symmetry.space_group_name_H-M   'P 1'
#
loop_
_entity.id
_entity.type
_entity.pdbx_description
1 polymer ?
#
loop_
_entity_poly.entity_id
_entity_poly.type
_entity_poly.pdbx_seq_one_letter_code
_entity_poly.pdbx_strand_id
1 'polypeptide(L)'
;MKHSTYYMLVFGQARSGHLSRAGRKAVAELQRVITRVAAVGRLRMSVEQAAAVMHAAGVGVVSTMISAPPEARGLKTADVTRDVVFDAITTLPAAEPASATTGAGAAGPAMALRAALDQEKALPLSPGEKLLLLEWLNRLADERTSAG
;
A
#
# COMPACT_ATOMS: atom_id res chain seq x y z
N MET A 1 20.60 -4.49 -33.91
CA MET A 1 20.14 -3.64 -32.79
C MET A 1 21.34 -2.87 -32.22
N LYS A 2 21.50 -1.57 -32.55
CA LYS A 2 22.70 -0.75 -32.26
C LYS A 2 22.47 0.36 -31.19
N HIS A 3 21.46 0.24 -30.32
CA HIS A 3 21.08 1.32 -29.40
C HIS A 3 20.79 0.89 -27.95
N SER A 4 21.36 -0.22 -27.45
CA SER A 4 21.18 -0.64 -26.05
C SER A 4 21.77 0.38 -25.05
N THR A 5 22.91 0.98 -25.40
CA THR A 5 23.62 1.94 -24.54
C THR A 5 22.86 3.27 -24.36
N TYR A 6 22.03 3.67 -25.32
CA TYR A 6 21.17 4.85 -25.20
C TYR A 6 20.03 4.64 -24.19
N TYR A 7 19.50 3.42 -24.10
CA TYR A 7 18.45 3.08 -23.15
C TYR A 7 18.99 3.17 -21.70
N MET A 8 20.20 2.66 -21.45
CA MET A 8 20.85 2.83 -20.15
C MET A 8 21.20 4.28 -19.81
N LEU A 9 21.50 5.13 -20.79
CA LEU A 9 21.80 6.55 -20.54
C LEU A 9 20.54 7.34 -20.16
N VAL A 10 19.39 7.02 -20.77
CA VAL A 10 18.10 7.69 -20.50
C VAL A 10 17.46 7.20 -19.20
N PHE A 11 17.62 5.92 -18.85
CA PHE A 11 17.02 5.32 -17.65
C PHE A 11 18.00 5.12 -16.48
N GLY A 12 19.31 5.31 -16.69
CA GLY A 12 20.36 5.14 -15.67
C GLY A 12 20.49 6.28 -14.66
N GLN A 13 19.59 7.26 -14.72
CA GLN A 13 19.51 8.34 -13.74
C GLN A 13 18.06 8.48 -13.27
N ALA A 14 17.58 7.47 -12.55
CA ALA A 14 16.56 7.74 -11.55
C ALA A 14 17.19 8.74 -10.56
N ARG A 15 16.87 10.03 -10.70
CA ARG A 15 17.28 11.06 -9.73
C ARG A 15 16.73 10.65 -8.38
N SER A 16 17.59 10.05 -7.57
CA SER A 16 17.32 9.70 -6.19
C SER A 16 16.90 10.96 -5.45
N GLY A 17 15.65 11.00 -4.97
CA GLY A 17 15.15 12.04 -4.08
C GLY A 17 13.87 12.77 -4.53
N HIS A 18 13.53 12.79 -5.83
CA HIS A 18 12.33 13.53 -6.28
C HIS A 18 11.53 12.80 -7.38
N LEU A 19 10.29 12.43 -7.06
CA LEU A 19 9.31 11.98 -8.06
C LEU A 19 8.99 13.11 -9.04
N SER A 20 8.90 12.79 -10.34
CA SER A 20 8.39 13.71 -11.36
C SER A 20 6.95 14.16 -11.05
N ARG A 21 6.45 15.23 -11.68
CA ARG A 21 5.04 15.65 -11.53
C ARG A 21 4.07 14.50 -11.85
N ALA A 22 4.37 13.72 -12.89
CA ALA A 22 3.60 12.53 -13.25
C ALA A 22 3.69 11.44 -12.17
N GLY A 23 4.89 11.20 -11.61
CA GLY A 23 5.08 10.24 -10.51
C GLY A 23 4.30 10.61 -9.26
N ARG A 24 4.32 11.88 -8.85
CA ARG A 24 3.52 12.36 -7.71
C ARG A 24 2.01 12.20 -7.95
N LYS A 25 1.55 12.49 -9.17
CA LYS A 25 0.14 12.28 -9.53
C LYS A 25 -0.23 10.79 -9.45
N ALA A 26 0.62 9.90 -9.95
CA ALA A 26 0.39 8.46 -9.86
C ALA A 26 0.31 7.97 -8.41
N VAL A 27 1.20 8.43 -7.53
CA VAL A 27 1.14 8.11 -6.09
C VAL A 27 -0.13 8.65 -5.43
N ALA A 28 -0.55 9.88 -5.76
CA ALA A 28 -1.79 10.45 -5.23
C ALA A 28 -3.04 9.69 -5.71
N GLU A 29 -3.06 9.24 -6.97
CA GLU A 29 -4.13 8.36 -7.46
C GLU A 29 -4.14 7.02 -6.73
N LEU A 30 -2.97 6.40 -6.53
CA LEU A 30 -2.83 5.16 -5.77
C LEU A 30 -3.37 5.31 -4.35
N GLN A 31 -2.98 6.38 -3.64
CA GLN A 31 -3.50 6.71 -2.31
C GLN A 31 -5.02 6.82 -2.33
N ARG A 32 -5.61 7.52 -3.31
CA ARG A 32 -7.07 7.64 -3.44
C ARG A 32 -7.74 6.27 -3.61
N VAL A 33 -7.17 5.38 -4.42
CA VAL A 33 -7.72 4.01 -4.59
C VAL A 33 -7.67 3.25 -3.27
N ILE A 34 -6.55 3.31 -2.56
CA ILE A 34 -6.35 2.63 -1.29
C ILE A 34 -7.26 3.20 -0.19
N THR A 35 -7.53 4.51 -0.18
CA THR A 35 -8.51 5.12 0.73
C THR A 35 -9.90 4.51 0.54
N ARG A 36 -10.31 4.19 -0.69
CA ARG A 36 -11.60 3.51 -0.91
C ARG A 36 -11.62 2.09 -0.35
N VAL A 37 -10.48 1.38 -0.37
CA VAL A 37 -10.34 0.07 0.27
C VAL A 37 -10.37 0.21 1.80
N ALA A 38 -9.76 1.28 2.33
CA ALA A 38 -9.82 1.62 3.75
C ALA A 38 -11.27 1.87 4.20
N ALA A 39 -12.04 2.61 3.41
CA ALA A 39 -13.42 2.99 3.73
C ALA A 39 -14.37 1.78 3.89
N VAL A 40 -14.02 0.62 3.34
CA VAL A 40 -14.76 -0.64 3.52
C VAL A 40 -14.15 -1.55 4.60
N GLY A 41 -13.18 -1.06 5.39
CA GLY A 41 -12.57 -1.78 6.51
C GLY A 41 -11.67 -2.93 6.09
N ARG A 42 -11.12 -2.88 4.87
CA ARG A 42 -10.39 -4.01 4.26
C ARG A 42 -8.88 -3.86 4.26
N LEU A 43 -8.33 -2.82 4.89
CA LEU A 43 -6.88 -2.64 5.02
C LEU A 43 -6.32 -3.25 6.30
N ARG A 44 -5.11 -3.80 6.21
CA ARG A 44 -4.34 -4.36 7.32
C ARG A 44 -3.33 -3.38 7.94
N MET A 45 -3.22 -2.18 7.39
CA MET A 45 -2.26 -1.13 7.74
C MET A 45 -2.82 0.24 7.32
N SER A 46 -2.13 1.35 7.60
CA SER A 46 -2.56 2.67 7.15
C SER A 46 -2.62 2.79 5.62
N VAL A 47 -3.35 3.81 5.13
CA VAL A 47 -3.44 4.10 3.69
C VAL A 47 -2.06 4.46 3.13
N GLU A 48 -1.31 5.22 3.92
CA GLU A 48 0.01 5.71 3.65
C GLU A 48 0.99 4.54 3.51
N GLN A 49 0.99 3.62 4.46
CA GLN A 49 1.85 2.43 4.44
C GLN A 49 1.47 1.47 3.30
N ALA A 50 0.17 1.21 3.09
CA ALA A 50 -0.29 0.38 1.99
C ALA A 50 0.10 0.97 0.61
N ALA A 51 0.00 2.29 0.45
CA ALA A 51 0.41 2.97 -0.77
C ALA A 51 1.93 2.89 -0.98
N ALA A 52 2.71 3.03 0.09
CA ALA A 52 4.17 2.90 0.04
C ALA A 52 4.60 1.49 -0.39
N VAL A 53 4.01 0.45 0.21
CA VAL A 53 4.31 -0.96 -0.12
C VAL A 53 3.97 -1.25 -1.58
N MET A 54 2.76 -0.88 -2.03
CA MET A 54 2.33 -1.08 -3.42
C MET A 54 3.22 -0.34 -4.41
N HIS A 55 3.56 0.92 -4.11
CA HIS A 55 4.44 1.72 -4.97
C HIS A 55 5.84 1.10 -5.07
N ALA A 56 6.43 0.70 -3.93
CA ALA A 56 7.75 0.07 -3.90
C ALA A 56 7.78 -1.24 -4.71
N ALA A 57 6.77 -2.09 -4.54
CA ALA A 57 6.64 -3.34 -5.29
C ALA A 57 6.49 -3.08 -6.80
N GLY A 58 5.64 -2.14 -7.20
CA GLY A 58 5.45 -1.76 -8.60
C GLY A 58 6.72 -1.23 -9.24
N VAL A 59 7.47 -0.36 -8.55
CA VAL A 59 8.78 0.13 -9.02
C VAL A 59 9.76 -1.02 -9.19
N GLY A 60 9.84 -1.93 -8.23
CA GLY A 60 10.70 -3.12 -8.29
C GLY A 60 10.38 -4.00 -9.50
N VAL A 61 9.11 -4.37 -9.68
CA VAL A 61 8.65 -5.19 -10.82
C VAL A 61 9.00 -4.53 -12.15
N VAL A 62 8.66 -3.25 -12.32
CA VAL A 62 8.94 -2.52 -13.56
C VAL A 62 10.44 -2.43 -13.83
N SER A 63 11.24 -2.16 -12.80
CA SER A 63 12.70 -2.12 -12.93
C SER A 63 13.26 -3.48 -13.34
N THR A 64 12.80 -4.57 -12.72
CA THR A 64 13.21 -5.94 -13.09
C THR A 64 12.84 -6.28 -14.53
N MET A 65 11.63 -5.94 -14.97
CA MET A 65 11.17 -6.22 -16.34
C MET A 65 11.94 -5.41 -17.39
N ILE A 66 12.26 -4.14 -17.12
CA ILE A 66 13.01 -3.30 -18.05
C ILE A 66 14.44 -3.86 -18.23
N SER A 67 15.05 -4.32 -17.14
CA SER A 67 16.39 -4.92 -17.15
C SER A 67 16.45 -6.32 -17.77
N ALA A 68 15.32 -7.03 -17.89
CA ALA A 68 15.26 -8.35 -18.48
C ALA A 68 15.39 -8.32 -20.03
N PRO A 69 16.06 -9.31 -20.65
CA PRO A 69 16.05 -9.53 -22.10
C PRO A 69 14.61 -9.68 -22.62
N PRO A 70 14.30 -9.24 -23.86
CA PRO A 70 12.94 -9.29 -24.41
C PRO A 70 12.26 -10.66 -24.31
N GLU A 71 13.02 -11.74 -24.46
CA GLU A 71 12.55 -13.13 -24.45
C GLU A 71 12.17 -13.61 -23.04
N ALA A 72 12.69 -12.95 -22.00
CA ALA A 72 12.45 -13.25 -20.60
C ALA A 72 11.42 -12.29 -19.95
N ARG A 73 10.86 -11.34 -20.72
CA ARG A 73 9.84 -10.41 -20.23
C ARG A 73 8.48 -11.11 -20.13
N GLY A 74 8.25 -11.77 -19.01
CA GLY A 74 6.96 -12.36 -18.64
C GLY A 74 6.18 -11.49 -17.65
N LEU A 75 4.85 -11.48 -17.78
CA LEU A 75 3.96 -10.81 -16.81
C LEU A 75 3.78 -11.60 -15.50
N LYS A 76 4.20 -12.88 -15.49
CA LYS A 76 4.03 -13.78 -14.33
C LYS A 76 4.61 -13.20 -13.04
N THR A 77 5.76 -12.54 -13.09
CA THR A 77 6.36 -11.90 -11.92
C THR A 77 5.50 -10.75 -11.42
N ALA A 78 4.94 -9.94 -12.32
CA ALA A 78 4.04 -8.85 -11.96
C ALA A 78 2.75 -9.36 -11.30
N ASP A 79 2.17 -10.44 -11.84
CA ASP A 79 0.96 -11.05 -11.30
C ASP A 79 1.20 -11.61 -9.90
N VAL A 80 2.27 -12.40 -9.71
CA VAL A 80 2.61 -12.97 -8.40
C VAL A 80 2.92 -11.87 -7.39
N THR A 81 3.69 -10.83 -7.76
CA THR A 81 3.97 -9.71 -6.85
C THR A 81 2.70 -8.96 -6.47
N ARG A 82 1.77 -8.76 -7.41
CA ARG A 82 0.48 -8.13 -7.13
C ARG A 82 -0.31 -8.92 -6.09
N ASP A 83 -0.39 -10.24 -6.24
CA ASP A 83 -1.15 -11.09 -5.33
C ASP A 83 -0.53 -11.07 -3.92
N VAL A 84 0.80 -11.16 -3.82
CA VAL A 84 1.52 -11.06 -2.54
C VAL A 84 1.26 -9.71 -1.86
N VAL A 85 1.31 -8.61 -2.61
CA VAL A 85 1.05 -7.28 -2.06
C VAL A 85 -0.40 -7.15 -1.61
N PHE A 86 -1.37 -7.67 -2.38
CA PHE A 86 -2.78 -7.65 -2.00
C PHE A 86 -3.05 -8.43 -0.72
N ASP A 87 -2.45 -9.62 -0.57
CA ASP A 87 -2.58 -10.41 0.67
C ASP A 87 -1.94 -9.68 1.86
N ALA A 88 -0.81 -9.01 1.65
CA ALA A 88 -0.15 -8.23 2.70
C ALA A 88 -0.94 -7.00 3.15
N ILE A 89 -1.58 -6.27 2.22
CA ILE A 89 -2.24 -4.99 2.53
C ILE A 89 -3.73 -5.13 2.80
N THR A 90 -4.40 -6.19 2.32
CA THR A 90 -5.86 -6.35 2.44
C THR A 90 -6.26 -7.55 3.29
N THR A 91 -7.39 -7.42 4.00
CA THR A 91 -8.09 -8.58 4.53
C THR A 91 -8.99 -9.13 3.43
N LEU A 92 -8.84 -10.41 3.06
CA LEU A 92 -9.80 -11.09 2.18
C LEU A 92 -11.13 -11.35 2.94
N PRO A 93 -12.27 -11.51 2.25
CA PRO A 93 -13.52 -11.82 2.92
C PRO A 93 -13.36 -13.25 3.40
N ALA A 94 -13.07 -13.42 4.68
CA ALA A 94 -12.99 -14.75 5.24
C ALA A 94 -14.39 -15.37 5.18
N ALA A 95 -14.50 -16.57 4.59
CA ALA A 95 -15.72 -17.37 4.61
C ALA A 95 -16.06 -17.89 6.02
N GLU A 96 -15.16 -17.69 7.00
CA GLU A 96 -15.39 -17.92 8.41
C GLU A 96 -14.71 -16.82 9.22
N PRO A 97 -15.22 -16.45 10.41
CA PRO A 97 -14.47 -15.61 11.32
C PRO A 97 -13.19 -16.36 11.67
N ALA A 98 -12.06 -15.91 11.13
CA ALA A 98 -10.75 -16.42 11.52
C ALA A 98 -10.66 -16.22 13.04
N SER A 99 -10.83 -17.33 13.76
CA SER A 99 -10.65 -17.41 15.21
C SER A 99 -9.38 -16.65 15.53
N ALA A 100 -9.50 -15.63 16.39
CA ALA A 100 -8.45 -14.71 16.77
C ALA A 100 -7.15 -15.49 17.00
N THR A 101 -6.30 -15.53 15.98
CA THR A 101 -4.97 -16.12 16.13
C THR A 101 -4.27 -15.21 17.13
N THR A 102 -3.63 -15.79 18.12
CA THR A 102 -2.97 -15.16 19.27
C THR A 102 -1.77 -14.26 18.92
N GLY A 103 -1.76 -13.68 17.72
CA GLY A 103 -0.84 -12.66 17.24
C GLY A 103 -1.48 -11.65 16.26
N ALA A 104 -2.81 -11.58 16.17
CA ALA A 104 -3.49 -10.54 15.41
C ALA A 104 -3.34 -9.19 16.12
N GLY A 105 -2.28 -8.45 15.77
CA GLY A 105 -1.97 -7.13 16.30
C GLY A 105 -3.12 -6.11 16.10
N ALA A 106 -2.97 -4.93 16.70
CA ALA A 106 -4.00 -3.90 16.74
C ALA A 106 -4.44 -3.36 15.36
N ALA A 107 -3.72 -3.69 14.28
CA ALA A 107 -3.91 -3.06 12.98
C ALA A 107 -5.24 -3.34 12.31
N GLY A 108 -5.72 -4.59 12.31
CA GLY A 108 -7.04 -4.94 11.76
C GLY A 108 -8.17 -4.21 12.50
N PRO A 109 -8.26 -4.33 13.83
CA PRO A 109 -9.24 -3.61 14.64
C PRO A 109 -9.15 -2.07 14.50
N ALA A 110 -7.94 -1.50 14.47
CA ALA A 110 -7.76 -0.06 14.31
C ALA A 110 -8.28 0.46 12.96
N MET A 111 -7.98 -0.26 11.87
CA MET A 111 -8.46 0.09 10.54
C MET A 111 -9.97 -0.15 10.37
N ALA A 112 -10.53 -1.17 11.03
CA ALA A 112 -11.97 -1.40 11.05
C ALA A 112 -12.72 -0.28 11.78
N LEU A 113 -12.21 0.16 12.94
CA LEU A 113 -12.80 1.28 13.68
C LEU A 113 -12.67 2.58 12.88
N ARG A 114 -11.50 2.84 12.28
CA ARG A 114 -11.32 4.00 11.40
C ARG A 114 -12.35 4.02 10.26
N ALA A 115 -12.56 2.88 9.60
CA ALA A 115 -13.54 2.77 8.53
C ALA A 115 -14.97 3.04 9.01
N ALA A 116 -15.35 2.54 10.19
CA ALA A 116 -16.65 2.82 10.79
C ALA A 116 -16.83 4.32 11.09
N LEU A 117 -15.82 4.97 11.66
CA LEU A 117 -15.83 6.41 11.97
C LEU A 117 -15.95 7.31 10.72
N ASP A 118 -15.45 6.85 9.57
CA ASP A 118 -15.59 7.57 8.29
C ASP A 118 -17.04 7.54 7.74
N GLN A 119 -17.85 6.55 8.14
CA GLN A 119 -19.27 6.46 7.75
C GLN A 119 -20.18 7.30 8.67
N GLU A 120 -19.69 7.67 9.85
CA GLU A 120 -20.45 8.46 10.82
C GLU A 120 -20.50 9.94 10.41
N LYS A 121 -21.73 10.47 10.25
CA LYS A 121 -21.96 11.86 9.83
C LYS A 121 -21.61 12.88 10.92
N ALA A 122 -21.76 12.50 12.19
CA ALA A 122 -21.47 13.35 13.33
C ALA A 122 -20.89 12.50 14.46
N LEU A 123 -19.68 12.84 14.88
CA LEU A 123 -19.07 12.26 16.07
C LEU A 123 -19.16 13.29 17.21
N PRO A 124 -19.42 12.87 18.45
CA PRO A 124 -19.40 13.74 19.62
C PRO A 124 -17.95 14.09 20.02
N LEU A 125 -17.11 14.41 19.04
CA LEU A 125 -15.70 14.75 19.17
C LEU A 125 -15.48 16.11 18.55
N SER A 126 -14.68 16.95 19.21
CA SER A 126 -14.16 18.17 18.61
C SER A 126 -13.27 17.84 17.40
N PRO A 127 -13.04 18.82 16.49
CA PRO A 127 -12.15 18.61 15.35
C PRO A 127 -10.75 18.14 15.75
N GLY A 128 -10.21 18.65 16.87
CA GLY A 128 -8.90 18.26 17.39
C GLY A 128 -8.86 16.82 17.91
N GLU A 129 -9.88 16.40 18.65
CA GLU A 129 -10.00 15.03 19.15
C GLU A 129 -10.15 14.02 18.01
N LYS A 130 -10.94 14.37 16.97
CA LYS A 130 -11.07 13.52 15.77
C LYS A 130 -9.73 13.32 15.07
N LEU A 131 -8.95 14.40 14.89
CA LEU A 131 -7.62 14.32 14.27
C LEU A 131 -6.67 13.44 15.09
N LEU A 132 -6.63 13.62 16.42
CA LEU A 132 -5.81 12.80 17.30
C LEU A 132 -6.21 11.32 17.27
N LEU A 133 -7.51 11.02 17.28
CA LEU A 133 -8.00 9.65 17.19
C LEU A 133 -7.57 8.99 15.87
N LEU A 134 -7.72 9.66 14.73
CA LEU A 134 -7.32 9.13 13.42
C LEU A 134 -5.80 8.88 13.36
N GLU A 135 -5.00 9.80 13.92
CA GLU A 135 -3.55 9.65 14.01
C GLU A 135 -3.17 8.42 14.85
N TRP A 136 -3.79 8.23 16.02
CA TRP A 136 -3.51 7.08 16.87
C TRP A 136 -3.92 5.76 16.23
N LEU A 137 -5.07 5.71 15.54
CA LEU A 137 -5.50 4.53 14.81
C LEU A 137 -4.51 4.17 13.69
N ASN A 138 -3.98 5.15 12.96
CA ASN A 138 -2.94 4.91 11.94
C ASN A 138 -1.66 4.38 12.58
N ARG A 139 -1.23 4.95 13.71
CA ARG A 139 -0.03 4.48 14.43
C ARG A 139 -0.18 3.05 14.93
N LEU A 140 -1.34 2.69 15.48
CA LEU A 140 -1.65 1.32 15.88
C LEU A 140 -1.73 0.36 14.68
N ALA A 141 -2.15 0.87 13.52
CA ALA A 141 -2.18 0.10 12.28
C ALA A 141 -0.79 -0.19 11.70
N ASP A 142 0.14 0.73 11.91
CA ASP A 142 1.51 0.61 11.39
C ASP A 142 2.48 0.02 12.41
N GLU A 143 2.06 -0.11 13.67
CA GLU A 143 2.83 -0.78 14.71
C GLU A 143 2.96 -2.27 14.39
N ARG A 144 4.12 -2.63 13.85
CA ARG A 144 4.50 -4.02 13.62
C ARG A 144 4.69 -4.66 15.00
N THR A 145 3.70 -5.42 15.47
CA THR A 145 3.81 -6.17 16.73
C THR A 145 5.06 -7.04 16.64
N SER A 146 6.14 -6.62 17.28
CA SER A 146 7.34 -7.43 17.46
C SER A 146 6.95 -8.51 18.46
N ALA A 147 6.35 -9.58 17.96
CA ALA A 147 6.37 -10.84 18.67
C ALA A 147 7.85 -11.23 18.80
N GLY A 148 8.37 -11.13 20.03
CA GLY A 148 9.68 -11.66 20.40
C GLY A 148 9.70 -13.18 20.36
#